data_AF-A0A847V1E5-F1
#
_entry.id   AF-A0A847V1E5-F1
#
_cell.length_a   1.000
_cell.length_b   1.000
_cell.length_c   1.000
_cell.angle_alpha   90.00
_cell.angle_beta   90.00
_cell.angle_gamma   90.00
#
_symmetry.space_group_name_H-M   'P 1'
#
loop_
_entity.id
_entity.type
_entity.pdbx_description
1 polymer ?
#
loop_
_entity_poly.entity_id
_entity_poly.type
_entity_poly.pdbx_seq_one_letter_code
_entity_poly.pdbx_strand_id
1 'polypeptide(L)'
;MPLRGASFALVICMAALSWSVSPAAAGTETGEWCLTCPDWNNYEAWSKWAESQSSTSSAPPAGSEKPTNNQTIEYYPKEADPGSDGRSEFLAPIESVTASDVILDISPEADEYIEGAINVDYEVFLEDDARSKPVSDVVEILGGAGISRDDSVVIYGECLPCGGGPVPATYTYWLLKYLGHERVRILDGNIDDWKAAGLPTSEAPAMRPATDYAPQANPDLLATYDYVKSGRAQIVDARVAEAADPASIPGSVNIPVETILEGEKIKGAEDLEAIFNDLRKDQPVVVYTNTGVNGAVVWFALEMTGYDAILYSWRDWLEKQPALEIDLLDAAADPNPAGFGESVRINASFKGPVAQPVEDGSGLFDAWLAGDGRPSSSTGSPRGSASLDAASRTVRISSSATKTSEAIPDELKCTAIITGRDGTEVGRASLLQTTEGDYAGVWVADVDPGAYSLSILASRSGSARYFERVLDLVVTDG
;
A
#
# COMPACT_ATOMS: atom_id res chain seq x y z
N MET A 1 36.14 -9.36 65.88
CA MET A 1 37.57 -9.69 65.77
C MET A 1 37.92 -10.72 66.84
N PRO A 2 38.80 -11.71 66.60
CA PRO A 2 39.48 -12.13 65.35
C PRO A 2 38.87 -13.44 64.75
N LEU A 3 38.90 -13.67 63.42
CA LEU A 3 39.86 -14.50 62.62
C LEU A 3 39.89 -16.01 63.02
N ARG A 4 39.92 -17.04 62.17
CA ARG A 4 39.84 -17.30 60.69
C ARG A 4 39.45 -18.80 60.53
N GLY A 5 38.99 -19.37 59.42
CA GLY A 5 38.70 -18.86 58.07
C GLY A 5 39.19 -19.85 56.97
N ALA A 6 38.30 -20.46 56.18
CA ALA A 6 38.62 -21.43 55.12
C ALA A 6 37.81 -21.17 53.83
N SER A 7 38.49 -21.12 52.68
CA SER A 7 37.91 -20.85 51.36
C SER A 7 37.35 -22.11 50.70
N PHE A 8 36.21 -21.99 50.01
CA PHE A 8 35.99 -22.69 48.75
C PHE A 8 35.09 -21.82 47.86
N ALA A 9 35.62 -21.43 46.70
CA ALA A 9 34.86 -20.69 45.70
C ALA A 9 34.10 -21.66 44.80
N LEU A 10 32.78 -21.52 44.71
CA LEU A 10 31.97 -22.16 43.69
C LEU A 10 31.49 -21.08 42.72
N VAL A 11 32.17 -20.97 41.58
CA VAL A 11 31.76 -20.08 40.49
C VAL A 11 30.59 -20.75 39.76
N ILE A 12 29.36 -20.37 40.13
CA ILE A 12 28.19 -20.72 39.34
C ILE A 12 28.13 -19.73 38.18
N CYS A 13 28.50 -20.21 37.00
CA CYS A 13 28.40 -19.45 35.76
C CYS A 13 26.92 -19.42 35.32
N MET A 14 26.16 -18.43 35.80
CA MET A 14 24.86 -18.11 35.22
C MET A 14 25.08 -17.45 33.86
N ALA A 15 25.14 -18.27 32.81
CA ALA A 15 24.96 -17.78 31.46
C ALA A 15 23.52 -17.27 31.32
N ALA A 16 23.36 -15.95 31.36
CA ALA A 16 22.11 -15.32 31.00
C ALA A 16 21.88 -15.54 29.50
N LEU A 17 21.09 -16.56 29.17
CA LEU A 17 20.44 -16.69 27.87
C LEU A 17 19.34 -15.63 27.81
N SER A 18 19.74 -14.38 27.64
CA SER A 18 18.87 -13.30 27.18
C SER A 18 18.43 -13.66 25.77
N TRP A 19 17.31 -14.36 25.66
CA TRP A 19 16.55 -14.43 24.41
C TRP A 19 16.05 -13.02 24.15
N SER A 20 16.80 -12.28 23.35
CA SER A 20 16.29 -11.10 22.66
C SER A 20 15.24 -11.58 21.66
N VAL A 21 14.01 -11.74 22.14
CA VAL A 21 12.84 -11.72 21.28
C VAL A 21 12.77 -10.31 20.74
N SER A 22 13.26 -10.11 19.52
CA SER A 22 12.88 -8.93 18.76
C SER A 22 11.38 -9.06 18.50
N PRO A 23 10.53 -8.09 18.87
CA PRO A 23 9.20 -8.06 18.31
C PRO A 23 9.34 -7.96 16.79
N ALA A 24 8.66 -8.83 16.06
CA ALA A 24 8.50 -8.65 14.63
C ALA A 24 7.67 -7.37 14.45
N ALA A 25 8.22 -6.38 13.76
CA ALA A 25 7.48 -5.16 13.45
C ALA A 25 6.51 -5.48 12.30
N ALA A 26 5.34 -6.01 12.64
CA ALA A 26 4.28 -6.23 11.68
C ALA A 26 3.77 -4.89 11.13
N GLY A 27 4.07 -4.63 9.85
CA GLY A 27 3.20 -3.84 8.98
C GLY A 27 2.98 -2.35 9.28
N THR A 28 3.81 -1.66 10.07
CA THR A 28 3.75 -0.19 10.11
C THR A 28 4.36 0.40 8.84
N GLU A 29 3.54 0.74 7.84
CA GLU A 29 3.98 1.65 6.77
C GLU A 29 4.17 3.06 7.36
N THR A 30 5.37 3.33 7.87
CA THR A 30 5.89 4.64 8.31
C THR A 30 6.06 5.65 7.16
N GLY A 31 5.41 5.42 6.03
CA GLY A 31 5.65 6.08 4.74
C GLY A 31 6.88 5.56 3.99
N GLU A 32 7.52 4.49 4.47
CA GLU A 32 8.73 3.93 3.87
C GLU A 32 8.49 3.32 2.48
N TRP A 33 9.32 3.75 1.54
CA TRP A 33 9.24 3.37 0.14
C TRP A 33 9.87 1.99 -0.12
N CYS A 34 9.10 0.93 0.18
CA CYS A 34 9.63 -0.43 0.31
C CYS A 34 9.80 -1.19 -1.02
N LEU A 35 10.88 -0.91 -1.77
CA LEU A 35 11.26 -1.69 -2.97
C LEU A 35 11.88 -3.07 -2.68
N THR A 36 12.10 -3.45 -1.42
CA THR A 36 12.57 -4.77 -0.99
C THR A 36 11.48 -5.62 -0.35
N CYS A 37 10.29 -5.06 -0.07
CA CYS A 37 9.14 -5.81 0.43
C CYS A 37 8.79 -6.93 -0.56
N PRO A 38 8.84 -8.20 -0.15
CA PRO A 38 8.56 -9.31 -1.05
C PRO A 38 7.08 -9.30 -1.44
N ASP A 39 6.73 -9.98 -2.54
CA ASP A 39 5.38 -9.89 -3.11
C ASP A 39 4.30 -10.31 -2.10
N TRP A 40 3.54 -9.33 -1.59
CA TRP A 40 2.69 -9.54 -0.42
C TRP A 40 1.65 -10.61 -0.67
N ASN A 41 1.13 -10.70 -1.89
CA ASN A 41 0.43 -11.89 -2.33
C ASN A 41 1.46 -12.85 -2.90
N ASN A 42 1.45 -14.09 -2.43
CA ASN A 42 2.15 -15.17 -3.11
C ASN A 42 1.34 -15.58 -4.36
N TYR A 43 1.07 -14.62 -5.26
CA TYR A 43 0.07 -14.72 -6.33
C TYR A 43 0.31 -15.91 -7.25
N GLU A 44 1.58 -16.20 -7.57
CA GLU A 44 1.91 -17.40 -8.33
C GLU A 44 1.49 -18.68 -7.59
N ALA A 45 1.74 -18.80 -6.28
CA ALA A 45 1.34 -19.98 -5.52
C ALA A 45 -0.19 -20.07 -5.35
N TRP A 46 -0.84 -18.94 -5.06
CA TRP A 46 -2.29 -18.85 -4.88
C TRP A 46 -3.05 -19.15 -6.18
N SER A 47 -2.60 -18.59 -7.31
CA SER A 47 -3.17 -18.85 -8.63
C SER A 47 -2.91 -20.28 -9.09
N LYS A 48 -1.69 -20.81 -8.96
CA LYS A 48 -1.40 -22.23 -9.26
C LYS A 48 -2.20 -23.17 -8.37
N TRP A 49 -2.44 -22.81 -7.12
CA TRP A 49 -3.31 -23.55 -6.21
C TRP A 49 -4.77 -23.53 -6.70
N ALA A 50 -5.31 -22.36 -7.06
CA ALA A 50 -6.68 -22.22 -7.58
C ALA A 50 -6.87 -22.99 -8.90
N GLU A 51 -5.91 -22.88 -9.82
CA GLU A 51 -5.86 -23.68 -11.06
C GLU A 51 -5.84 -25.18 -10.76
N SER A 52 -5.06 -25.63 -9.77
CA SER A 52 -4.99 -27.04 -9.37
C SER A 52 -6.35 -27.58 -8.89
N GLN A 53 -7.09 -26.80 -8.09
CA GLN A 53 -8.44 -27.17 -7.66
C GLN A 53 -9.41 -27.27 -8.86
N SER A 54 -9.36 -26.30 -9.77
CA SER A 54 -10.18 -26.32 -11.00
C SER A 54 -9.92 -27.55 -11.87
N SER A 55 -8.66 -28.04 -11.91
CA SER A 55 -8.26 -29.23 -12.67
C SER A 55 -8.63 -30.56 -12.02
N THR A 56 -8.93 -30.56 -10.71
CA THR A 56 -9.26 -31.77 -9.93
C THR A 56 -10.77 -32.03 -9.87
N SER A 57 -11.59 -31.04 -10.25
CA SER A 57 -13.04 -31.20 -10.41
C SER A 57 -13.38 -32.14 -11.58
N SER A 58 -14.05 -33.26 -11.28
CA SER A 58 -14.48 -34.22 -12.29
C SER A 58 -15.66 -33.69 -13.13
N ALA A 59 -15.64 -34.03 -14.41
CA ALA A 59 -16.40 -33.33 -15.45
C ALA A 59 -17.92 -33.17 -15.17
N PRO A 60 -18.52 -32.00 -15.45
CA PRO A 60 -19.96 -31.82 -15.42
C PRO A 60 -20.64 -32.69 -16.49
N PRO A 61 -21.94 -33.04 -16.32
CA PRO A 61 -22.67 -33.84 -17.30
C PRO A 61 -22.68 -33.15 -18.67
N ALA A 62 -22.49 -33.93 -19.74
CA ALA A 62 -22.33 -33.43 -21.10
C ALA A 62 -23.52 -32.58 -21.57
N GLY A 63 -23.35 -31.25 -21.55
CA GLY A 63 -24.43 -30.31 -21.85
C GLY A 63 -24.05 -28.82 -21.91
N SER A 64 -22.76 -28.48 -21.86
CA SER A 64 -22.28 -27.10 -22.05
C SER A 64 -21.00 -27.07 -22.89
N GLU A 65 -20.96 -26.19 -23.88
CA GLU A 65 -19.77 -25.95 -24.70
C GLU A 65 -18.73 -25.17 -23.89
N LYS A 66 -17.45 -25.52 -24.00
CA LYS A 66 -16.36 -24.74 -23.41
C LYS A 66 -16.19 -23.43 -24.18
N PRO A 67 -16.20 -22.24 -23.54
CA PRO A 67 -15.79 -21.02 -24.19
C PRO A 67 -14.30 -21.10 -24.56
N THR A 68 -13.97 -20.90 -25.83
CA THR A 68 -12.58 -20.71 -26.25
C THR A 68 -12.08 -19.34 -25.84
N ASN A 69 -10.84 -19.29 -25.34
CA ASN A 69 -10.16 -18.12 -24.81
C ASN A 69 -9.99 -16.99 -25.85
N ASN A 70 -11.01 -16.13 -26.00
CA ASN A 70 -10.91 -14.78 -26.56
C ASN A 70 -12.18 -13.92 -26.31
N GLN A 71 -12.95 -14.18 -25.25
CA GLN A 71 -14.18 -13.44 -24.99
C GLN A 71 -13.87 -12.09 -24.33
N THR A 72 -14.37 -11.03 -24.95
CA THR A 72 -14.48 -9.69 -24.34
C THR A 72 -15.20 -9.83 -23.01
N ILE A 73 -14.60 -9.36 -21.92
CA ILE A 73 -15.27 -9.28 -20.62
C ILE A 73 -16.37 -8.22 -20.74
N GLU A 74 -17.62 -8.65 -20.93
CA GLU A 74 -18.79 -7.79 -20.76
C GLU A 74 -18.96 -7.52 -19.27
N TYR A 75 -18.75 -6.28 -18.87
CA TYR A 75 -18.96 -5.80 -17.52
C TYR A 75 -20.47 -5.69 -17.23
N TYR A 76 -20.93 -6.44 -16.23
CA TYR A 76 -22.29 -6.35 -15.69
C TYR A 76 -22.19 -5.75 -14.27
N PRO A 77 -22.62 -4.50 -14.04
CA PRO A 77 -22.55 -3.90 -12.71
C PRO A 77 -23.45 -4.65 -11.71
N LYS A 78 -22.98 -4.80 -10.46
CA LYS A 78 -23.81 -5.26 -9.32
C LYS A 78 -25.06 -4.35 -9.22
N GLU A 79 -26.25 -4.94 -9.19
CA GLU A 79 -27.48 -4.19 -8.88
C GLU A 79 -27.50 -3.81 -7.39
N ALA A 80 -27.49 -2.52 -7.08
CA ALA A 80 -27.58 -2.02 -5.70
C ALA A 80 -29.03 -1.94 -5.22
N ASP A 81 -29.30 -2.36 -3.98
CA ASP A 81 -30.62 -2.19 -3.33
C ASP A 81 -30.85 -0.71 -2.98
N PRO A 82 -31.86 -0.01 -3.54
CA PRO A 82 -32.05 1.42 -3.36
C PRO A 82 -32.46 1.90 -1.96
N GLY A 83 -32.51 1.01 -0.96
CA GLY A 83 -33.00 1.31 0.40
C GLY A 83 -32.13 0.81 1.56
N SER A 84 -31.07 0.03 1.31
CA SER A 84 -30.02 -0.24 2.30
C SER A 84 -28.84 0.69 2.07
N ASP A 85 -28.03 0.92 3.09
CA ASP A 85 -26.76 1.65 2.95
C ASP A 85 -25.65 0.80 2.32
N GLY A 86 -25.93 -0.46 1.94
CA GLY A 86 -24.96 -1.48 1.52
C GLY A 86 -24.05 -1.96 2.65
N ARG A 87 -23.67 -1.09 3.58
CA ARG A 87 -22.70 -1.34 4.66
C ARG A 87 -23.09 -2.51 5.55
N SER A 88 -24.38 -2.79 5.77
CA SER A 88 -24.82 -3.95 6.57
C SER A 88 -24.47 -5.35 5.99
N GLU A 89 -24.06 -5.45 4.72
CA GLU A 89 -23.46 -6.67 4.15
C GLU A 89 -21.98 -6.86 4.60
N PHE A 90 -21.31 -5.76 4.95
CA PHE A 90 -19.87 -5.71 5.27
C PHE A 90 -19.62 -5.57 6.78
N LEU A 91 -20.41 -4.73 7.43
CA LEU A 91 -20.34 -4.39 8.84
C LEU A 91 -21.50 -5.06 9.61
N ALA A 92 -21.19 -5.56 10.79
CA ALA A 92 -22.13 -6.12 11.74
C ALA A 92 -22.30 -5.13 12.91
N PRO A 93 -23.41 -4.38 12.98
CA PRO A 93 -23.80 -3.68 14.20
C PRO A 93 -23.80 -4.64 15.38
N ILE A 94 -23.41 -4.17 16.56
CA ILE A 94 -23.27 -4.97 17.79
C ILE A 94 -24.55 -5.78 18.08
N GLU A 95 -25.72 -5.17 17.93
CA GLU A 95 -27.04 -5.78 18.12
C GLU A 95 -27.42 -6.83 17.05
N SER A 96 -26.67 -6.91 15.95
CA SER A 96 -26.86 -7.89 14.86
C SER A 96 -26.02 -9.15 15.01
N VAL A 97 -25.15 -9.21 16.02
CA VAL A 97 -24.31 -10.39 16.33
C VAL A 97 -25.14 -11.40 17.13
N THR A 98 -25.11 -12.65 16.70
CA THR A 98 -25.95 -13.72 17.24
C THR A 98 -25.13 -14.89 17.76
N ALA A 99 -25.73 -15.74 18.60
CA ALA A 99 -25.10 -16.98 19.07
C ALA A 99 -24.89 -18.05 17.96
N SER A 100 -25.29 -17.77 16.71
CA SER A 100 -24.96 -18.57 15.53
C SER A 100 -23.77 -18.02 14.72
N ASP A 101 -23.27 -16.84 15.07
CA ASP A 101 -22.05 -16.29 14.49
C ASP A 101 -20.81 -16.85 15.20
N VAL A 102 -19.77 -17.11 14.42
CA VAL A 102 -18.41 -17.35 14.87
C VAL A 102 -17.76 -15.98 15.02
N ILE A 103 -17.72 -15.51 16.25
CA ILE A 103 -17.04 -14.25 16.58
C ILE A 103 -15.54 -14.56 16.57
N LEU A 104 -14.79 -13.89 15.69
CA LEU A 104 -13.38 -14.10 15.44
C LEU A 104 -12.59 -12.86 15.85
N ASP A 105 -11.83 -12.99 16.93
CA ASP A 105 -10.80 -12.03 17.34
C ASP A 105 -9.53 -12.27 16.51
N ILE A 106 -8.98 -11.23 15.90
CA ILE A 106 -7.74 -11.30 15.11
C ILE A 106 -6.51 -10.71 15.81
N SER A 107 -6.63 -10.28 17.06
CA SER A 107 -5.58 -9.53 17.77
C SER A 107 -4.44 -10.47 18.26
N PRO A 108 -3.15 -10.11 18.13
CA PRO A 108 -2.03 -10.98 18.52
C PRO A 108 -1.89 -11.21 20.04
N GLU A 109 -2.13 -10.18 20.86
CA GLU A 109 -1.88 -10.19 22.31
C GLU A 109 -3.12 -9.82 23.15
N ALA A 110 -4.32 -10.26 22.75
CA ALA A 110 -5.56 -9.98 23.50
C ALA A 110 -5.58 -10.65 24.90
N ASP A 111 -5.96 -9.89 25.93
CA ASP A 111 -6.19 -10.37 27.30
C ASP A 111 -7.68 -10.34 27.71
N GLU A 112 -8.54 -9.72 26.90
CA GLU A 112 -10.00 -9.73 27.03
C GLU A 112 -10.65 -9.99 25.67
N TYR A 113 -11.72 -10.80 25.66
CA TYR A 113 -12.41 -11.27 24.47
C TYR A 113 -13.92 -11.01 24.56
N ILE A 114 -14.60 -10.89 23.42
CA ILE A 114 -16.06 -11.00 23.38
C ILE A 114 -16.46 -12.41 23.84
N GLU A 115 -17.46 -12.55 24.71
CA GLU A 115 -17.86 -13.85 25.26
C GLU A 115 -18.24 -14.85 24.15
N GLY A 116 -17.50 -15.95 24.09
CA GLY A 116 -17.66 -16.98 23.05
C GLY A 116 -16.82 -16.78 21.78
N ALA A 117 -16.05 -15.69 21.67
CA ALA A 117 -15.15 -15.48 20.54
C ALA A 117 -13.99 -16.48 20.53
N ILE A 118 -13.61 -16.94 19.34
CA ILE A 118 -12.32 -17.60 19.11
C ILE A 118 -11.26 -16.54 18.76
N ASN A 119 -9.99 -16.83 19.00
CA ASN A 119 -8.88 -15.99 18.57
C ASN A 119 -8.04 -16.71 17.51
N VAL A 120 -7.80 -16.03 16.39
CA VAL A 120 -6.79 -16.40 15.39
C VAL A 120 -6.09 -15.11 14.98
N ASP A 121 -5.00 -14.81 15.69
CA ASP A 121 -4.04 -13.76 15.39
C ASP A 121 -3.80 -13.61 13.87
N TYR A 122 -4.04 -12.41 13.31
CA TYR A 122 -3.88 -12.17 11.88
C TYR A 122 -2.44 -12.41 11.38
N GLU A 123 -1.44 -12.27 12.25
CA GLU A 123 -0.02 -12.45 11.90
C GLU A 123 0.27 -13.91 11.53
N VAL A 124 -0.51 -14.89 12.01
CA VAL A 124 -0.33 -16.29 11.61
C VAL A 124 -0.72 -16.56 10.16
N PHE A 125 -1.46 -15.65 9.51
CA PHE A 125 -1.72 -15.69 8.06
C PHE A 125 -0.57 -15.11 7.23
N LEU A 126 0.46 -14.57 7.87
CA LEU A 126 1.62 -13.94 7.25
C LEU A 126 2.91 -14.77 7.48
N GLU A 127 3.87 -14.64 6.58
CA GLU A 127 5.26 -15.08 6.75
C GLU A 127 6.06 -13.99 7.49
N ASP A 128 7.25 -14.34 8.02
CA ASP A 128 8.17 -13.42 8.70
C ASP A 128 8.52 -12.15 7.89
N ASP A 129 8.32 -12.20 6.57
CA ASP A 129 8.56 -11.11 5.61
C ASP A 129 7.28 -10.36 5.17
N ALA A 130 6.20 -10.50 5.95
CA ALA A 130 4.86 -9.91 5.77
C ALA A 130 4.09 -10.34 4.50
N ARG A 131 4.54 -11.37 3.78
CA ARG A 131 3.73 -12.00 2.72
C ARG A 131 2.61 -12.86 3.28
N SER A 132 1.48 -12.92 2.58
CA SER A 132 0.45 -13.93 2.82
C SER A 132 1.02 -15.35 2.68
N LYS A 133 0.76 -16.20 3.67
CA LYS A 133 1.10 -17.63 3.62
C LYS A 133 0.45 -18.35 2.43
N PRO A 134 0.95 -19.53 2.01
CA PRO A 134 0.27 -20.36 1.01
C PRO A 134 -1.17 -20.70 1.43
N VAL A 135 -2.08 -20.83 0.46
CA VAL A 135 -3.50 -21.15 0.72
C VAL A 135 -3.67 -22.44 1.53
N SER A 136 -2.80 -23.45 1.34
CA SER A 136 -2.78 -24.68 2.15
C SER A 136 -2.69 -24.40 3.64
N ASP A 137 -1.79 -23.49 4.02
CA ASP A 137 -1.39 -23.24 5.39
C ASP A 137 -2.49 -22.41 6.09
N VAL A 138 -3.04 -21.42 5.38
CA VAL A 138 -4.22 -20.66 5.82
C VAL A 138 -5.43 -21.59 6.05
N VAL A 139 -5.65 -22.56 5.17
CA VAL A 139 -6.74 -23.55 5.27
C VAL A 139 -6.54 -24.47 6.48
N GLU A 140 -5.32 -24.91 6.76
CA GLU A 140 -4.99 -25.67 7.97
C GLU A 140 -5.19 -24.84 9.26
N ILE A 141 -4.82 -23.56 9.26
CA ILE A 141 -5.04 -22.64 10.37
C ILE A 141 -6.55 -22.47 10.67
N LEU A 142 -7.35 -22.12 9.65
CA LEU A 142 -8.78 -21.89 9.80
C LEU A 142 -9.53 -23.16 10.23
N GLY A 143 -9.19 -24.30 9.63
CA GLY A 143 -9.75 -25.60 10.02
C GLY A 143 -9.35 -26.02 11.44
N GLY A 144 -8.09 -25.78 11.82
CA GLY A 144 -7.57 -26.00 13.18
C GLY A 144 -8.29 -25.17 14.24
N ALA A 145 -8.67 -23.93 13.92
CA ALA A 145 -9.49 -23.05 14.76
C ALA A 145 -10.99 -23.45 14.79
N GLY A 146 -11.39 -24.49 14.06
CA GLY A 146 -12.78 -24.95 13.99
C GLY A 146 -13.69 -24.05 13.15
N ILE A 147 -13.12 -23.27 12.22
CA ILE A 147 -13.86 -22.49 11.23
C ILE A 147 -14.04 -23.36 9.98
N SER A 148 -15.27 -23.42 9.48
CA SER A 148 -15.60 -23.96 8.15
C SER A 148 -15.93 -22.83 7.19
N ARG A 149 -15.80 -23.05 5.87
CA ARG A 149 -16.15 -22.04 4.86
C ARG A 149 -17.64 -21.64 4.89
N ASP A 150 -18.50 -22.53 5.37
CA ASP A 150 -19.94 -22.34 5.41
C ASP A 150 -20.43 -21.71 6.73
N ASP A 151 -19.56 -21.43 7.71
CA ASP A 151 -19.90 -20.72 8.96
C ASP A 151 -20.40 -19.28 8.70
N SER A 152 -20.89 -18.60 9.74
CA SER A 152 -21.14 -17.15 9.73
C SER A 152 -20.02 -16.53 10.55
N VAL A 153 -19.20 -15.65 10.00
CA VAL A 153 -18.04 -15.09 10.71
C VAL A 153 -18.23 -13.59 10.93
N VAL A 154 -18.06 -13.14 12.17
CA VAL A 154 -17.97 -11.72 12.54
C VAL A 154 -16.56 -11.48 13.07
N ILE A 155 -15.75 -10.77 12.27
CA ILE A 155 -14.37 -10.43 12.58
C ILE A 155 -14.34 -9.18 13.46
N TYR A 156 -13.58 -9.20 14.55
CA TYR A 156 -13.22 -8.01 15.32
C TYR A 156 -11.77 -8.15 15.80
N GLY A 157 -11.25 -7.10 16.44
CA GLY A 157 -9.89 -7.06 16.95
C GLY A 157 -9.05 -6.01 16.25
N GLU A 158 -7.86 -5.78 16.79
CA GLU A 158 -7.03 -4.64 16.46
C GLU A 158 -5.57 -5.06 16.29
N CYS A 159 -4.82 -4.28 15.51
CA CYS A 159 -3.37 -4.39 15.50
C CYS A 159 -2.76 -3.62 16.69
N LEU A 160 -2.55 -4.34 17.78
CA LEU A 160 -1.58 -3.97 18.80
C LEU A 160 -0.28 -4.71 18.45
N PRO A 161 0.87 -4.03 18.22
CA PRO A 161 1.18 -2.64 18.59
C PRO A 161 1.06 -1.59 17.47
N CYS A 162 0.62 -1.92 16.25
CA CYS A 162 0.79 -1.02 15.09
C CYS A 162 -0.17 0.20 15.01
N GLY A 163 -0.98 0.46 16.04
CA GLY A 163 -1.75 1.70 16.19
C GLY A 163 -3.27 1.54 16.17
N GLY A 164 -3.78 0.30 16.24
CA GLY A 164 -5.22 0.02 16.34
C GLY A 164 -5.98 0.08 15.01
N GLY A 165 -7.30 0.03 15.10
CA GLY A 165 -8.21 0.17 13.96
C GLY A 165 -8.38 -1.08 13.06
N PRO A 166 -9.17 -0.95 11.99
CA PRO A 166 -9.83 -2.09 11.33
C PRO A 166 -8.98 -2.74 10.23
N VAL A 167 -7.76 -2.26 9.96
CA VAL A 167 -6.96 -2.68 8.81
C VAL A 167 -6.71 -4.21 8.77
N PRO A 168 -6.29 -4.88 9.86
CA PRO A 168 -6.09 -6.34 9.85
C PRO A 168 -7.40 -7.12 9.72
N ALA A 169 -8.50 -6.59 10.26
CA ALA A 169 -9.82 -7.16 10.11
C ALA A 169 -10.28 -7.10 8.63
N THR A 170 -10.02 -6.00 7.91
CA THR A 170 -10.31 -5.91 6.47
C THR A 170 -9.44 -6.84 5.62
N TYR A 171 -8.17 -7.05 5.99
CA TYR A 171 -7.33 -8.06 5.36
C TYR A 171 -7.86 -9.49 5.60
N THR A 172 -8.24 -9.80 6.83
CA THR A 172 -8.83 -11.11 7.17
C THR A 172 -10.17 -11.33 6.47
N TYR A 173 -11.00 -10.28 6.35
CA TYR A 173 -12.23 -10.30 5.55
C TYR A 173 -11.93 -10.60 4.08
N TRP A 174 -10.98 -9.89 3.48
CA TRP A 174 -10.57 -10.09 2.09
C TRP A 174 -10.02 -11.49 1.86
N LEU A 175 -9.20 -12.01 2.78
CA LEU A 175 -8.67 -13.37 2.77
C LEU A 175 -9.79 -14.42 2.78
N LEU A 176 -10.78 -14.26 3.67
CA LEU A 176 -11.92 -15.16 3.73
C LEU A 176 -12.79 -15.08 2.46
N LYS A 177 -13.03 -13.87 1.91
CA LYS A 177 -13.71 -13.72 0.61
C LYS A 177 -12.91 -14.36 -0.54
N TYR A 178 -11.58 -14.24 -0.54
CA TYR A 178 -10.71 -14.91 -1.51
C TYR A 178 -10.83 -16.43 -1.43
N LEU A 179 -10.99 -17.00 -0.23
CA LEU A 179 -11.21 -18.44 -0.03
C LEU A 179 -12.67 -18.89 -0.27
N GLY A 180 -13.54 -17.99 -0.76
CA GLY A 180 -14.94 -18.28 -1.09
C GLY A 180 -15.87 -18.34 0.12
N HIS A 181 -15.48 -17.74 1.24
CA HIS A 181 -16.32 -17.63 2.44
C HIS A 181 -17.37 -16.54 2.22
N GLU A 182 -18.63 -16.93 2.01
CA GLU A 182 -19.69 -15.98 1.64
C GLU A 182 -20.12 -15.11 2.83
N ARG A 183 -20.33 -15.73 4.00
CA ARG A 183 -21.01 -15.15 5.17
C ARG A 183 -20.03 -14.54 6.19
N VAL A 184 -19.23 -13.58 5.75
CA VAL A 184 -18.27 -12.85 6.60
C VAL A 184 -18.67 -11.38 6.71
N ARG A 185 -18.53 -10.81 7.92
CA ARG A 185 -18.72 -9.39 8.27
C ARG A 185 -17.61 -8.95 9.26
N ILE A 186 -17.37 -7.65 9.37
CA ILE A 186 -16.54 -7.03 10.42
C ILE A 186 -17.45 -6.39 11.46
N LEU A 187 -17.13 -6.45 12.75
CA LEU A 187 -17.89 -5.75 13.80
C LEU A 187 -17.86 -4.23 13.56
N ASP A 188 -19.00 -3.56 13.68
CA ASP A 188 -19.08 -2.09 13.62
C ASP A 188 -18.70 -1.49 14.98
N GLY A 189 -17.41 -1.50 15.26
CA GLY A 189 -16.82 -1.14 16.55
C GLY A 189 -15.82 -2.17 17.05
N ASN A 190 -15.33 -1.97 18.27
CA ASN A 190 -14.35 -2.85 18.92
C ASN A 190 -14.89 -3.45 20.25
N ILE A 191 -14.02 -4.11 21.00
CA ILE A 191 -14.40 -4.70 22.30
C ILE A 191 -14.79 -3.64 23.35
N ASP A 192 -14.28 -2.42 23.25
CA ASP A 192 -14.67 -1.32 24.13
C ASP A 192 -16.09 -0.81 23.81
N ASP A 193 -16.47 -0.72 22.53
CA ASP A 193 -17.86 -0.47 22.13
C ASP A 193 -18.80 -1.61 22.62
N TRP A 194 -18.36 -2.87 22.54
CA TRP A 194 -19.11 -4.04 23.04
C TRP A 194 -19.34 -3.99 24.57
N LYS A 195 -18.30 -3.63 25.34
CA LYS A 195 -18.40 -3.39 26.78
C LYS A 195 -19.29 -2.20 27.11
N ALA A 196 -19.21 -1.11 26.33
CA ALA A 196 -20.06 0.07 26.49
C ALA A 196 -21.55 -0.24 26.25
N ALA A 197 -21.86 -1.20 25.36
CA ALA A 197 -23.20 -1.75 25.17
C ALA A 197 -23.69 -2.64 26.34
N GLY A 198 -22.84 -2.94 27.32
CA GLY A 198 -23.17 -3.77 28.49
C GLY A 198 -23.25 -5.27 28.19
N LEU A 199 -22.58 -5.72 27.12
CA LEU A 199 -22.52 -7.11 26.70
C LEU A 199 -21.36 -7.87 27.38
N PRO A 200 -21.45 -9.21 27.52
CA PRO A 200 -20.45 -9.98 28.25
C PRO A 200 -19.12 -10.11 27.50
N THR A 201 -18.03 -10.14 28.27
CA THR A 201 -16.66 -10.43 27.84
C THR A 201 -16.07 -11.60 28.65
N SER A 202 -14.95 -12.14 28.18
CA SER A 202 -14.22 -13.28 28.77
C SER A 202 -12.72 -12.99 28.89
N GLU A 203 -12.06 -13.56 29.90
CA GLU A 203 -10.60 -13.49 30.10
C GLU A 203 -9.82 -14.53 29.26
N ALA A 204 -10.51 -15.31 28.42
CA ALA A 204 -9.90 -16.33 27.56
C ALA A 204 -10.76 -16.58 26.31
N PRO A 205 -10.14 -16.91 25.15
CA PRO A 205 -10.88 -17.24 23.95
C PRO A 205 -11.58 -18.60 24.09
N ALA A 206 -12.72 -18.73 23.43
CA ALA A 206 -13.40 -20.01 23.25
C ALA A 206 -12.56 -20.97 22.39
N MET A 207 -12.73 -22.27 22.62
CA MET A 207 -12.17 -23.31 21.76
C MET A 207 -13.29 -23.99 20.98
N ARG A 208 -13.14 -24.09 19.66
CA ARG A 208 -13.99 -24.92 18.80
C ARG A 208 -13.24 -26.23 18.46
N PRO A 209 -13.94 -27.37 18.27
CA PRO A 209 -13.33 -28.55 17.69
C PRO A 209 -12.82 -28.24 16.27
N ALA A 210 -11.60 -28.69 15.95
CA ALA A 210 -11.07 -28.58 14.60
C ALA A 210 -12.00 -29.24 13.57
N THR A 211 -12.07 -28.66 12.37
CA THR A 211 -12.94 -29.06 11.27
C THR A 211 -12.20 -28.96 9.94
N ASP A 212 -12.73 -29.57 8.88
CA ASP A 212 -12.21 -29.40 7.54
C ASP A 212 -12.67 -28.04 6.98
N TYR A 213 -11.73 -27.13 6.70
CA TYR A 213 -12.03 -25.93 5.91
C TYR A 213 -11.91 -26.31 4.42
N ALA A 214 -13.01 -26.24 3.68
CA ALA A 214 -13.07 -26.57 2.26
C ALA A 214 -13.07 -25.28 1.40
N PRO A 215 -11.90 -24.76 0.97
CA PRO A 215 -11.79 -23.49 0.24
C PRO A 215 -12.34 -23.56 -1.19
N GLN A 216 -12.80 -22.42 -1.70
CA GLN A 216 -13.11 -22.20 -3.12
C GLN A 216 -12.51 -20.85 -3.53
N ALA A 217 -11.29 -20.86 -4.09
CA ALA A 217 -10.62 -19.62 -4.45
C ALA A 217 -11.44 -18.77 -5.43
N ASN A 218 -11.50 -17.47 -5.16
CA ASN A 218 -12.02 -16.44 -6.03
C ASN A 218 -10.84 -15.64 -6.63
N PRO A 219 -10.27 -16.06 -7.77
CA PRO A 219 -9.11 -15.38 -8.36
C PRO A 219 -9.44 -13.96 -8.84
N ASP A 220 -10.72 -13.64 -9.06
CA ASP A 220 -11.15 -12.33 -9.57
C ASP A 220 -10.93 -11.19 -8.55
N LEU A 221 -10.65 -11.50 -7.28
CA LEU A 221 -10.23 -10.54 -6.26
C LEU A 221 -8.74 -10.14 -6.33
N LEU A 222 -7.96 -10.74 -7.25
CA LEU A 222 -6.57 -10.39 -7.54
C LEU A 222 -6.36 -10.06 -9.02
N ALA A 223 -5.98 -8.82 -9.31
CA ALA A 223 -5.70 -8.37 -10.67
C ALA A 223 -4.37 -8.94 -11.19
N THR A 224 -4.25 -9.05 -12.51
CA THR A 224 -3.01 -9.41 -13.19
C THR A 224 -2.33 -8.19 -13.80
N TYR A 225 -1.00 -8.23 -13.95
CA TYR A 225 -0.24 -7.24 -14.74
C TYR A 225 -0.91 -6.90 -16.09
N ASP A 226 -1.35 -7.90 -16.87
CA ASP A 226 -2.00 -7.67 -18.16
C ASP A 226 -3.37 -7.00 -18.03
N TYR A 227 -4.12 -7.27 -16.95
CA TYR A 227 -5.37 -6.56 -16.65
C TYR A 227 -5.10 -5.09 -16.33
N VAL A 228 -4.17 -4.80 -15.43
CA VAL A 228 -3.79 -3.44 -15.03
C VAL A 228 -3.25 -2.64 -16.22
N LYS A 229 -2.31 -3.22 -16.97
CA LYS A 229 -1.73 -2.64 -18.19
C LYS A 229 -2.76 -2.36 -19.29
N SER A 230 -3.87 -3.08 -19.33
CA SER A 230 -4.88 -2.90 -20.38
C SER A 230 -5.67 -1.59 -20.29
N GLY A 231 -5.57 -0.84 -19.18
CA GLY A 231 -6.28 0.44 -18.99
C GLY A 231 -7.81 0.30 -18.91
N ARG A 232 -8.32 -0.92 -18.63
CA ARG A 232 -9.76 -1.21 -18.50
C ARG A 232 -10.33 -0.86 -17.14
N ALA A 233 -9.47 -0.73 -16.12
CA ALA A 233 -9.83 -0.36 -14.76
C ALA A 233 -9.26 1.02 -14.41
N GLN A 234 -9.91 1.69 -13.45
CA GLN A 234 -9.36 2.85 -12.77
C GLN A 234 -8.33 2.33 -11.74
N ILE A 235 -7.19 3.00 -11.58
CA ILE A 235 -6.14 2.53 -10.67
C ILE A 235 -6.07 3.45 -9.45
N VAL A 236 -6.05 2.86 -8.25
CA VAL A 236 -5.89 3.54 -6.97
C VAL A 236 -4.56 3.13 -6.34
N ASP A 237 -3.71 4.12 -6.07
CA ASP A 237 -2.48 3.98 -5.30
C ASP A 237 -2.78 4.31 -3.84
N ALA A 238 -2.81 3.29 -2.98
CA ALA A 238 -3.16 3.39 -1.57
C ALA A 238 -1.98 3.73 -0.64
N ARG A 239 -0.77 3.93 -1.19
CA ARG A 239 0.41 4.36 -0.43
C ARG A 239 0.27 5.82 0.00
N VAL A 240 1.03 6.24 1.02
CA VAL A 240 1.14 7.67 1.39
C VAL A 240 1.61 8.52 0.20
N ALA A 241 1.22 9.79 0.15
CA ALA A 241 1.44 10.66 -1.00
C ALA A 241 2.93 10.82 -1.38
N GLU A 242 3.80 10.86 -0.38
CA GLU A 242 5.26 10.90 -0.55
C GLU A 242 5.78 9.64 -1.25
N ALA A 243 5.19 8.47 -0.98
CA ALA A 243 5.59 7.21 -1.59
C ALA A 243 5.13 7.07 -3.06
N ALA A 244 4.08 7.79 -3.46
CA ALA A 244 3.54 7.74 -4.83
C ALA A 244 4.44 8.49 -5.84
N ASP A 245 4.88 9.71 -5.52
CA ASP A 245 5.36 10.69 -6.51
C ASP A 245 6.56 10.29 -7.42
N PRO A 246 7.51 9.41 -7.06
CA PRO A 246 8.63 9.08 -7.96
C PRO A 246 8.30 7.90 -8.90
N ALA A 247 7.45 6.94 -8.48
CA ALA A 247 6.95 5.86 -9.33
C ALA A 247 5.60 5.31 -8.81
N SER A 248 4.55 5.61 -9.57
CA SER A 248 3.21 5.01 -9.50
C SER A 248 2.85 4.36 -10.83
N ILE A 249 1.85 3.48 -10.83
CA ILE A 249 1.24 2.94 -12.05
C ILE A 249 0.67 4.09 -12.89
N PRO A 250 0.95 4.17 -14.21
CA PRO A 250 0.50 5.30 -15.03
C PRO A 250 -1.01 5.50 -15.01
N GLY A 251 -1.44 6.71 -14.66
CA GLY A 251 -2.85 7.07 -14.55
C GLY A 251 -3.53 6.70 -13.23
N SER A 252 -2.79 6.23 -12.21
CA SER A 252 -3.36 6.01 -10.88
C SER A 252 -3.72 7.31 -10.16
N VAL A 253 -4.85 7.29 -9.46
CA VAL A 253 -5.21 8.29 -8.45
C VAL A 253 -4.64 7.85 -7.10
N ASN A 254 -3.94 8.73 -6.38
CA ASN A 254 -3.45 8.42 -5.05
C ASN A 254 -4.56 8.68 -4.01
N ILE A 255 -4.93 7.64 -3.26
CA ILE A 255 -5.92 7.68 -2.17
C ILE A 255 -5.31 6.93 -0.98
N PRO A 256 -4.44 7.59 -0.18
CA PRO A 256 -3.75 6.95 0.93
C PRO A 256 -4.68 6.35 1.99
N VAL A 257 -4.24 5.28 2.67
CA VAL A 257 -5.01 4.59 3.72
C VAL A 257 -5.56 5.55 4.79
N GLU A 258 -4.75 6.49 5.25
CA GLU A 258 -5.11 7.47 6.27
C GLU A 258 -6.27 8.39 5.85
N THR A 259 -6.57 8.49 4.55
CA THR A 259 -7.75 9.23 4.08
C THR A 259 -9.06 8.48 4.36
N ILE A 260 -9.02 7.15 4.49
CA ILE A 260 -10.19 6.27 4.69
C ILE A 260 -10.59 6.13 6.16
N LEU A 261 -9.66 6.43 7.08
CA LEU A 261 -9.82 6.21 8.53
C LEU A 261 -10.12 7.50 9.30
N GLU A 262 -10.95 7.38 10.35
CA GLU A 262 -11.14 8.40 11.38
C GLU A 262 -10.89 7.75 12.75
N GLY A 263 -9.67 7.93 13.28
CA GLY A 263 -9.20 7.17 14.44
C GLY A 263 -9.20 5.67 14.15
N GLU A 264 -9.81 4.90 15.03
CA GLU A 264 -9.89 3.43 14.95
C GLU A 264 -11.06 2.93 14.07
N LYS A 265 -11.73 3.81 13.30
CA LYS A 265 -12.91 3.46 12.49
C LYS A 265 -12.78 3.84 11.02
N ILE A 266 -13.45 3.07 10.14
CA ILE A 266 -13.63 3.43 8.73
C ILE A 266 -14.66 4.57 8.65
N LYS A 267 -14.38 5.59 7.85
CA LYS A 267 -15.26 6.75 7.69
C LYS A 267 -16.69 6.42 7.25
N GLY A 268 -17.58 7.38 7.52
CA GLY A 268 -18.98 7.34 7.10
C GLY A 268 -19.15 7.35 5.58
N ALA A 269 -20.32 6.95 5.09
CA ALA A 269 -20.59 6.87 3.65
C ALA A 269 -20.41 8.21 2.93
N GLU A 270 -20.86 9.33 3.53
CA GLU A 270 -20.74 10.67 2.95
C GLU A 270 -19.28 11.09 2.72
N ASP A 271 -18.40 10.86 3.70
CA ASP A 271 -16.97 11.16 3.56
C ASP A 271 -16.29 10.27 2.52
N LEU A 272 -16.61 8.97 2.50
CA LEU A 272 -16.06 8.03 1.52
C LEU A 272 -16.54 8.37 0.09
N GLU A 273 -17.80 8.75 -0.11
CA GLU A 273 -18.29 9.21 -1.41
C GLU A 273 -17.59 10.51 -1.86
N ALA A 274 -17.26 11.42 -0.92
CA ALA A 274 -16.47 12.60 -1.22
C ALA A 274 -15.00 12.27 -1.58
N ILE A 275 -14.38 11.31 -0.90
CA ILE A 275 -13.01 10.84 -1.19
C ILE A 275 -12.94 10.14 -2.56
N PHE A 276 -13.93 9.28 -2.87
CA PHE A 276 -13.97 8.53 -4.12
C PHE A 276 -14.61 9.29 -5.30
N ASN A 277 -14.93 10.58 -5.17
CA ASN A 277 -15.65 11.36 -6.18
C ASN A 277 -14.99 11.41 -7.58
N ASP A 278 -13.66 11.25 -7.65
CA ASP A 278 -12.93 11.22 -8.93
C ASP A 278 -12.95 9.83 -9.61
N LEU A 279 -13.49 8.80 -8.93
CA LEU A 279 -13.72 7.45 -9.45
C LEU A 279 -15.17 7.29 -9.95
N ARG A 280 -15.37 6.33 -10.85
CA ARG A 280 -16.69 5.98 -11.38
C ARG A 280 -17.11 4.57 -10.98
N LYS A 281 -18.31 4.43 -10.42
CA LYS A 281 -18.90 3.13 -10.00
C LYS A 281 -19.24 2.21 -11.19
N ASP A 282 -19.30 2.73 -12.43
CA ASP A 282 -19.54 1.95 -13.66
C ASP A 282 -18.26 1.36 -14.28
N GLN A 283 -17.13 1.43 -13.56
CA GLN A 283 -15.86 0.84 -13.98
C GLN A 283 -15.16 0.13 -12.81
N PRO A 284 -14.50 -1.02 -13.07
CA PRO A 284 -13.67 -1.67 -12.06
C PRO A 284 -12.57 -0.75 -11.53
N VAL A 285 -12.24 -0.92 -10.25
CA VAL A 285 -11.17 -0.21 -9.54
C VAL A 285 -10.10 -1.21 -9.11
N VAL A 286 -8.86 -1.02 -9.54
CA VAL A 286 -7.72 -1.78 -9.05
C VAL A 286 -7.01 -0.98 -7.97
N VAL A 287 -6.92 -1.53 -6.77
CA VAL A 287 -6.20 -0.94 -5.64
C VAL A 287 -4.85 -1.62 -5.48
N TYR A 288 -3.78 -0.83 -5.34
CA TYR A 288 -2.45 -1.36 -5.01
C TYR A 288 -1.77 -0.56 -3.90
N THR A 289 -0.86 -1.20 -3.19
CA THR A 289 0.10 -0.62 -2.25
C THR A 289 1.28 -1.60 -2.10
N ASN A 290 2.21 -1.35 -1.17
CA ASN A 290 3.36 -2.24 -0.93
C ASN A 290 2.95 -3.49 -0.11
N THR A 291 1.94 -3.41 0.76
CA THR A 291 1.48 -4.53 1.61
C THR A 291 -0.02 -4.85 1.46
N GLY A 292 -0.38 -6.14 1.43
CA GLY A 292 -1.78 -6.56 1.25
C GLY A 292 -2.72 -6.07 2.33
N VAL A 293 -2.20 -5.94 3.56
CA VAL A 293 -2.93 -5.48 4.74
C VAL A 293 -3.45 -4.05 4.53
N ASN A 294 -2.59 -3.13 4.09
CA ASN A 294 -2.98 -1.74 3.82
C ASN A 294 -3.85 -1.60 2.56
N GLY A 295 -3.69 -2.47 1.56
CA GLY A 295 -4.54 -2.47 0.37
C GLY A 295 -5.99 -2.86 0.71
N ALA A 296 -6.17 -3.81 1.62
CA ALA A 296 -7.46 -4.39 1.96
C ALA A 296 -8.45 -3.37 2.55
N VAL A 297 -8.01 -2.39 3.33
CA VAL A 297 -8.93 -1.39 3.93
C VAL A 297 -9.48 -0.41 2.90
N VAL A 298 -8.67 0.01 1.92
CA VAL A 298 -9.11 0.86 0.80
C VAL A 298 -10.05 0.09 -0.13
N TRP A 299 -9.70 -1.17 -0.43
CA TRP A 299 -10.58 -2.10 -1.18
C TRP A 299 -11.92 -2.32 -0.49
N PHE A 300 -11.91 -2.54 0.83
CA PHE A 300 -13.13 -2.78 1.62
C PHE A 300 -14.03 -1.54 1.64
N ALA A 301 -13.46 -0.34 1.80
CA ALA A 301 -14.21 0.92 1.72
C ALA A 301 -14.82 1.19 0.32
N LEU A 302 -14.14 0.76 -0.75
CA LEU A 302 -14.66 0.83 -2.12
C LEU A 302 -15.84 -0.15 -2.33
N GLU A 303 -15.70 -1.42 -1.96
CA GLU A 303 -16.81 -2.40 -2.03
C GLU A 303 -18.02 -1.94 -1.20
N MET A 304 -17.79 -1.47 0.03
CA MET A 304 -18.85 -0.91 0.91
C MET A 304 -19.61 0.26 0.31
N THR A 305 -18.98 1.02 -0.60
CA THR A 305 -19.60 2.17 -1.27
C THR A 305 -20.11 1.84 -2.68
N GLY A 306 -20.08 0.56 -3.07
CA GLY A 306 -20.65 0.06 -4.31
C GLY A 306 -19.74 0.21 -5.54
N TYR A 307 -18.42 0.26 -5.34
CA TYR A 307 -17.45 0.04 -6.41
C TYR A 307 -17.14 -1.45 -6.57
N ASP A 308 -16.77 -1.86 -7.77
CA ASP A 308 -16.23 -3.19 -8.09
C ASP A 308 -14.70 -3.13 -7.94
N ALA A 309 -14.18 -3.58 -6.79
CA ALA A 309 -12.79 -3.37 -6.41
C ALA A 309 -11.96 -4.66 -6.42
N ILE A 310 -10.71 -4.57 -6.87
CA ILE A 310 -9.79 -5.69 -7.02
C ILE A 310 -8.43 -5.31 -6.45
N LEU A 311 -7.79 -6.19 -5.65
CA LEU A 311 -6.43 -5.94 -5.15
C LEU A 311 -5.36 -6.27 -6.18
N TYR A 312 -4.25 -5.55 -6.13
CA TYR A 312 -3.08 -5.76 -6.98
C TYR A 312 -1.77 -5.56 -6.22
N SER A 313 -0.72 -6.25 -6.68
CA SER A 313 0.62 -6.11 -6.13
C SER A 313 1.42 -5.04 -6.85
N TRP A 314 1.95 -4.09 -6.08
CA TRP A 314 2.97 -3.15 -6.58
C TRP A 314 4.25 -3.88 -7.03
N ARG A 315 4.62 -4.98 -6.37
CA ARG A 315 5.79 -5.79 -6.73
C ARG A 315 5.62 -6.41 -8.12
N ASP A 316 4.45 -6.97 -8.41
CA ASP A 316 4.14 -7.55 -9.72
C ASP A 316 4.28 -6.51 -10.85
N TRP A 317 3.88 -5.26 -10.61
CA TRP A 317 4.10 -4.15 -11.54
C TRP A 317 5.59 -3.87 -11.76
N LEU A 318 6.36 -3.75 -10.67
CA LEU A 318 7.77 -3.42 -10.71
C LEU A 318 8.61 -4.45 -11.47
N GLU A 319 8.27 -5.74 -11.34
CA GLU A 319 8.97 -6.84 -12.02
C GLU A 319 8.60 -6.97 -13.51
N LYS A 320 7.34 -6.67 -13.88
CA LYS A 320 6.81 -6.90 -15.23
C LYS A 320 6.71 -5.66 -16.10
N GLN A 321 6.81 -4.45 -15.54
CA GLN A 321 6.87 -3.21 -16.32
C GLN A 321 8.05 -3.23 -17.30
N PRO A 322 7.95 -2.59 -18.48
CA PRO A 322 9.09 -2.46 -19.38
C PRO A 322 10.25 -1.77 -18.65
N ALA A 323 11.38 -2.44 -18.53
CA ALA A 323 12.56 -1.85 -17.94
C ALA A 323 13.00 -0.65 -18.77
N LEU A 324 13.17 0.50 -18.12
CA LEU A 324 13.69 1.69 -18.78
C LEU A 324 15.16 1.44 -19.19
N GLU A 325 15.44 1.36 -20.49
CA GLU A 325 16.75 1.00 -21.07
C GLU A 325 17.82 2.11 -20.91
N ILE A 326 18.03 2.57 -19.69
CA ILE A 326 19.10 3.49 -19.30
C ILE A 326 20.00 2.80 -18.28
N ASP A 327 21.31 2.93 -18.40
CA ASP A 327 22.27 2.48 -17.39
C ASP A 327 22.81 3.69 -16.63
N LEU A 328 22.84 3.62 -15.30
CA LEU A 328 23.55 4.60 -14.47
C LEU A 328 25.06 4.42 -14.67
N LEU A 329 25.73 5.48 -15.13
CA LEU A 329 27.17 5.55 -15.34
C LEU A 329 27.93 5.95 -14.09
N ASP A 330 27.40 6.92 -13.35
CA ASP A 330 28.03 7.52 -12.18
C ASP A 330 26.95 8.09 -11.24
N ALA A 331 27.25 8.08 -9.94
CA ALA A 331 26.47 8.74 -8.90
C ALA A 331 27.40 9.27 -7.81
N ALA A 332 27.24 10.55 -7.48
CA ALA A 332 28.13 11.26 -6.57
C ALA A 332 27.33 12.10 -5.57
N ALA A 333 27.87 12.26 -4.36
CA ALA A 333 27.37 13.14 -3.32
C ALA A 333 28.52 14.00 -2.78
N ASP A 334 28.31 15.30 -2.69
CA ASP A 334 29.30 16.29 -2.23
C ASP A 334 28.65 17.37 -1.34
N PRO A 335 29.06 17.54 -0.07
CA PRO A 335 30.09 16.75 0.62
C PRO A 335 29.60 15.34 1.02
N ASN A 336 30.54 14.40 1.11
CA ASN A 336 30.34 13.07 1.71
C ASN A 336 31.68 12.62 2.34
N PRO A 337 31.83 12.55 3.67
CA PRO A 337 30.80 12.75 4.70
C PRO A 337 30.23 14.18 4.74
N ALA A 338 29.00 14.31 5.23
CA ALA A 338 28.31 15.58 5.46
C ALA A 338 28.03 15.80 6.95
N GLY A 339 28.03 17.06 7.40
CA GLY A 339 27.58 17.41 8.75
C GLY A 339 26.06 17.34 8.91
N PHE A 340 25.57 17.18 10.15
CA PHE A 340 24.15 17.32 10.47
C PHE A 340 23.57 18.65 9.95
N GLY A 341 22.48 18.57 9.19
CA GLY A 341 21.81 19.71 8.55
C GLY A 341 22.56 20.33 7.36
N GLU A 342 23.67 19.74 6.91
CA GLU A 342 24.43 20.23 5.74
C GLU A 342 23.71 19.91 4.42
N SER A 343 23.85 20.80 3.43
CA SER A 343 23.30 20.60 2.09
C SER A 343 24.24 19.77 1.23
N VAL A 344 23.83 18.54 0.91
CA VAL A 344 24.55 17.59 0.08
C VAL A 344 24.05 17.69 -1.36
N ARG A 345 24.94 18.04 -2.28
CA ARG A 345 24.66 17.99 -3.71
C ARG A 345 24.76 16.56 -4.20
N ILE A 346 23.70 16.05 -4.80
CA ILE A 346 23.65 14.72 -5.41
C ILE A 346 23.65 14.88 -6.93
N ASN A 347 24.54 14.17 -7.62
CA ASN A 347 24.58 14.08 -9.08
C ASN A 347 24.39 12.62 -9.53
N ALA A 348 23.73 12.40 -10.67
CA ALA A 348 23.58 11.10 -11.32
C ALA A 348 23.71 11.26 -12.85
N SER A 349 24.48 10.37 -13.49
CA SER A 349 24.72 10.39 -14.93
C SER A 349 24.26 9.08 -15.58
N PHE A 350 23.54 9.15 -16.69
CA PHE A 350 22.92 8.00 -17.35
C PHE A 350 23.34 7.83 -18.81
N LYS A 351 23.24 6.59 -19.30
CA LYS A 351 23.46 6.22 -20.69
C LYS A 351 22.31 5.38 -21.22
N GLY A 352 21.71 5.80 -22.32
CA GLY A 352 20.64 5.10 -23.01
C GLY A 352 20.00 6.00 -24.05
N PRO A 353 18.84 5.64 -24.62
CA PRO A 353 18.06 6.54 -25.46
C PRO A 353 17.35 7.57 -24.58
N VAL A 354 18.11 8.51 -24.00
CA VAL A 354 17.56 9.76 -23.46
C VAL A 354 16.97 10.51 -24.66
N ALA A 355 15.71 10.93 -24.57
CA ALA A 355 15.01 11.48 -25.74
C ALA A 355 15.66 12.79 -26.19
N GLN A 356 15.99 12.88 -27.48
CA GLN A 356 16.46 14.12 -28.10
C GLN A 356 15.32 15.15 -28.10
N PRO A 357 15.60 16.46 -27.95
CA PRO A 357 14.61 17.48 -28.23
C PRO A 357 14.18 17.40 -29.69
N VAL A 358 12.89 17.54 -29.96
CA VAL A 358 12.37 17.55 -31.33
C VAL A 358 12.82 18.83 -32.02
N GLU A 359 13.87 18.74 -32.83
CA GLU A 359 14.20 19.79 -33.80
C GLU A 359 13.15 19.81 -34.90
N ASP A 360 12.18 20.72 -34.80
CA ASP A 360 11.61 21.36 -36.00
C ASP A 360 11.10 22.77 -35.65
N GLY A 361 11.95 23.78 -35.91
CA GLY A 361 11.74 25.14 -35.42
C GLY A 361 12.85 26.13 -35.78
N SER A 362 13.47 25.97 -36.96
CA SER A 362 14.52 26.87 -37.43
C SER A 362 13.98 28.28 -37.71
N GLY A 363 14.07 29.16 -36.71
CA GLY A 363 13.85 30.61 -36.92
C GLY A 363 13.09 31.35 -35.82
N LEU A 364 13.58 31.36 -34.56
CA LEU A 364 13.17 32.36 -33.56
C LEU A 364 14.28 32.76 -32.55
N PHE A 365 15.53 32.33 -32.76
CA PHE A 365 16.64 32.52 -31.79
C PHE A 365 17.56 33.72 -32.05
N ASP A 366 17.07 34.77 -32.74
CA ASP A 366 17.79 36.03 -32.99
C ASP A 366 17.03 37.24 -32.39
N ALA A 367 16.80 37.23 -31.06
CA ALA A 367 16.07 38.33 -30.40
C ALA A 367 16.38 38.59 -28.90
N TRP A 368 17.51 38.09 -28.34
CA TRP A 368 17.82 38.34 -26.92
C TRP A 368 19.25 38.78 -26.57
N LEU A 369 19.92 39.50 -27.47
CA LEU A 369 21.15 40.27 -27.14
C LEU A 369 21.19 41.63 -27.89
N ALA A 370 20.21 42.50 -27.64
CA ALA A 370 20.32 43.93 -28.00
C ALA A 370 19.41 44.85 -27.17
N GLY A 371 20.03 45.70 -26.34
CA GLY A 371 19.71 47.12 -26.13
C GLY A 371 18.29 47.58 -25.76
N ASP A 372 18.20 48.24 -24.61
CA ASP A 372 17.41 49.45 -24.33
C ASP A 372 16.07 49.70 -25.08
N GLY A 373 14.98 49.66 -24.31
CA GLY A 373 14.09 50.83 -24.24
C GLY A 373 12.77 50.83 -25.03
N ARG A 374 11.68 50.75 -24.25
CA ARG A 374 10.29 51.19 -24.52
C ARG A 374 9.36 50.22 -25.29
N PRO A 375 8.03 50.31 -25.06
CA PRO A 375 7.11 49.22 -25.32
C PRO A 375 6.36 49.36 -26.64
N SER A 376 5.90 48.22 -27.18
CA SER A 376 4.73 48.16 -28.05
C SER A 376 3.63 47.34 -27.37
N SER A 377 2.38 47.70 -27.63
CA SER A 377 1.20 47.20 -26.92
C SER A 377 0.30 46.40 -27.84
N SER A 378 0.01 45.15 -27.49
CA SER A 378 -1.15 44.40 -27.99
C SER A 378 -1.99 43.95 -26.80
N THR A 379 -3.21 44.50 -26.70
CA THR A 379 -4.13 44.31 -25.59
C THR A 379 -4.84 42.95 -25.68
N GLY A 380 -4.73 42.14 -24.63
CA GLY A 380 -5.45 40.87 -24.51
C GLY A 380 -5.49 40.38 -23.06
N SER A 381 -6.34 40.99 -22.23
CA SER A 381 -6.47 40.63 -20.81
C SER A 381 -7.54 39.55 -20.58
N PRO A 382 -7.21 38.38 -20.01
CA PRO A 382 -8.17 37.57 -19.28
C PRO A 382 -8.47 38.24 -17.94
N ARG A 383 -9.75 38.31 -17.54
CA ARG A 383 -10.15 38.78 -16.21
C ARG A 383 -10.07 37.63 -15.20
N GLY A 384 -9.00 37.59 -14.41
CA GLY A 384 -8.98 36.81 -13.16
C GLY A 384 -9.38 37.69 -11.97
N SER A 385 -10.28 37.23 -11.11
CA SER A 385 -10.62 37.87 -9.84
C SER A 385 -9.96 37.14 -8.68
N ALA A 386 -9.12 37.84 -7.91
CA ALA A 386 -8.59 37.34 -6.64
C ALA A 386 -9.41 37.91 -5.47
N SER A 387 -9.80 37.05 -4.53
CA SER A 387 -10.38 37.45 -3.24
C SER A 387 -9.45 37.05 -2.11
N LEU A 388 -9.14 37.99 -1.24
CA LEU A 388 -8.31 37.78 -0.04
C LEU A 388 -9.22 37.41 1.14
N ASP A 389 -8.96 36.26 1.77
CA ASP A 389 -9.42 36.01 3.13
C ASP A 389 -8.32 36.45 4.11
N ALA A 390 -8.68 37.41 4.98
CA ALA A 390 -7.74 38.00 5.93
C ALA A 390 -7.46 37.11 7.16
N ALA A 391 -8.23 36.04 7.37
CA ALA A 391 -8.03 35.10 8.48
C ALA A 391 -6.99 34.01 8.18
N SER A 392 -6.92 33.54 6.93
CA SER A 392 -6.17 32.35 6.53
C SER A 392 -4.88 32.60 5.75
N ARG A 393 -4.58 33.86 5.38
CA ARG A 393 -3.40 34.27 4.58
C ARG A 393 -3.21 33.55 3.23
N THR A 394 -4.20 32.80 2.75
CA THR A 394 -4.13 32.08 1.47
C THR A 394 -4.75 32.90 0.35
N VAL A 395 -4.08 32.91 -0.81
CA VAL A 395 -4.60 33.53 -2.04
C VAL A 395 -5.11 32.43 -2.96
N ARG A 396 -6.43 32.36 -3.16
CA ARG A 396 -7.02 31.48 -4.19
C ARG A 396 -7.09 32.23 -5.53
N ILE A 397 -6.46 31.66 -6.55
CA ILE A 397 -6.60 32.05 -7.95
C ILE A 397 -7.26 30.88 -8.67
N SER A 398 -8.49 31.05 -9.13
CA SER A 398 -9.15 30.09 -10.02
C SER A 398 -8.91 30.47 -11.47
N SER A 399 -8.32 29.55 -12.25
CA SER A 399 -8.26 29.64 -13.71
C SER A 399 -9.28 28.69 -14.33
N SER A 400 -10.33 29.24 -14.93
CA SER A 400 -11.23 28.48 -15.81
C SER A 400 -10.61 28.34 -17.19
N ALA A 401 -9.69 27.37 -17.34
CA ALA A 401 -9.13 26.96 -18.62
C ALA A 401 -9.69 25.60 -19.02
N THR A 402 -10.40 25.55 -20.14
CA THR A 402 -10.86 24.30 -20.76
C THR A 402 -9.62 23.50 -21.18
N LYS A 403 -9.38 22.34 -20.55
CA LYS A 403 -8.24 21.48 -20.87
C LYS A 403 -8.37 20.90 -22.29
N THR A 404 -7.72 21.53 -23.27
CA THR A 404 -7.13 20.78 -24.38
C THR A 404 -5.97 19.95 -23.84
N SER A 405 -5.91 18.67 -24.20
CA SER A 405 -4.79 17.80 -23.84
C SER A 405 -3.55 18.21 -24.62
N GLU A 406 -2.66 18.98 -23.99
CA GLU A 406 -1.26 19.08 -24.40
C GLU A 406 -0.52 17.85 -23.89
N ALA A 407 0.30 17.24 -24.76
CA ALA A 407 1.08 16.06 -24.37
C ALA A 407 2.12 16.43 -23.30
N ILE A 408 2.17 15.65 -22.22
CA ILE A 408 3.25 15.76 -21.23
C ILE A 408 4.57 15.44 -21.96
N PRO A 409 5.63 16.27 -21.82
CA PRO A 409 6.93 15.97 -22.40
C PRO A 409 7.45 14.60 -21.94
N ASP A 410 8.04 13.82 -22.87
CA ASP A 410 8.66 12.51 -22.57
C ASP A 410 10.03 12.66 -21.91
N GLU A 411 10.07 13.47 -20.84
CA GLU A 411 11.27 13.78 -20.09
C GLU A 411 11.55 12.68 -19.05
N LEU A 412 12.84 12.35 -18.90
CA LEU A 412 13.30 11.45 -17.87
C LEU A 412 13.32 12.18 -16.52
N LYS A 413 12.43 11.78 -15.60
CA LYS A 413 12.44 12.21 -14.20
C LYS A 413 13.47 11.38 -13.42
N CYS A 414 14.22 12.03 -12.54
CA CYS A 414 15.21 11.39 -11.68
C CYS A 414 15.03 11.82 -10.23
N THR A 415 15.08 10.87 -9.30
CA THR A 415 14.92 11.09 -7.86
C THR A 415 16.02 10.35 -7.10
N ALA A 416 16.72 11.06 -6.24
CA ALA A 416 17.60 10.48 -5.22
C ALA A 416 16.80 10.10 -3.99
N ILE A 417 17.04 8.90 -3.46
CA ILE A 417 16.40 8.33 -2.27
C ILE A 417 17.49 7.91 -1.30
N ILE A 418 17.41 8.37 -0.06
CA ILE A 418 18.41 8.14 0.99
C ILE A 418 17.78 7.21 2.03
N THR A 419 18.42 6.06 2.28
CA THR A 419 17.91 5.04 3.20
C THR A 419 18.86 4.75 4.37
N GLY A 420 18.28 4.42 5.52
CA GLY A 420 18.96 3.90 6.71
C GLY A 420 19.50 2.47 6.52
N ARG A 421 20.06 1.89 7.59
CA ARG A 421 20.62 0.51 7.56
C ARG A 421 19.56 -0.58 7.69
N ASP A 422 18.45 -0.23 8.32
CA ASP A 422 17.17 -0.92 8.41
C ASP A 422 16.46 -0.98 7.06
N GLY A 423 16.68 0.03 6.21
CA GLY A 423 16.06 0.17 4.88
C GLY A 423 15.14 1.39 4.79
N THR A 424 14.82 2.03 5.91
CA THR A 424 13.94 3.19 6.03
C THR A 424 14.34 4.34 5.11
N GLU A 425 13.42 4.88 4.30
CA GLU A 425 13.65 6.15 3.58
C GLU A 425 13.71 7.30 4.60
N VAL A 426 14.88 7.92 4.74
CA VAL A 426 15.12 9.06 5.64
C VAL A 426 15.22 10.40 4.91
N GLY A 427 15.12 10.39 3.58
CA GLY A 427 15.14 11.61 2.79
C GLY A 427 15.17 11.35 1.28
N ARG A 428 14.82 12.40 0.53
CA ARG A 428 14.81 12.38 -0.94
C ARG A 428 15.16 13.73 -1.54
N ALA A 429 15.57 13.71 -2.81
CA ALA A 429 15.77 14.91 -3.61
C ALA A 429 15.43 14.66 -5.08
N SER A 430 14.62 15.53 -5.68
CA SER A 430 14.41 15.55 -7.13
C SER A 430 15.70 16.02 -7.81
N LEU A 431 16.18 15.26 -8.80
CA LEU A 431 17.35 15.61 -9.60
C LEU A 431 16.87 16.20 -10.92
N LEU A 432 17.25 17.44 -11.20
CA LEU A 432 16.92 18.15 -12.43
C LEU A 432 18.02 17.91 -13.48
N GLN A 433 17.63 17.80 -14.75
CA GLN A 433 18.60 17.64 -15.83
C GLN A 433 19.50 18.88 -15.92
N THR A 434 20.82 18.70 -15.87
CA THR A 434 21.82 19.77 -16.06
C THR A 434 22.39 19.77 -17.46
N THR A 435 22.58 18.58 -18.03
CA THR A 435 23.15 18.31 -19.37
C THR A 435 22.55 17.01 -19.90
N GLU A 436 22.74 16.69 -21.19
CA GLU A 436 22.20 15.45 -21.78
C GLU A 436 22.75 14.22 -21.04
N GLY A 437 21.87 13.51 -20.33
CA GLY A 437 22.21 12.36 -19.49
C GLY A 437 22.61 12.66 -18.05
N ASP A 438 22.89 13.93 -17.68
CA ASP A 438 23.33 14.29 -16.33
C ASP A 438 22.24 15.04 -15.54
N TYR A 439 22.10 14.66 -14.28
CA TYR A 439 21.07 15.16 -13.36
C TYR A 439 21.70 15.58 -12.03
N ALA A 440 21.20 16.67 -11.43
CA ALA A 440 21.66 17.15 -10.14
C ALA A 440 20.52 17.66 -9.25
N GLY A 441 20.65 17.47 -7.95
CA GLY A 441 19.74 17.96 -6.92
C GLY A 441 20.45 18.18 -5.59
N VAL A 442 19.69 18.55 -4.57
CA VAL A 442 20.21 18.82 -3.22
C VAL A 442 19.35 18.09 -2.20
N TRP A 443 19.99 17.31 -1.35
CA TRP A 443 19.42 16.75 -0.11
C TRP A 443 19.99 17.53 1.09
N VAL A 444 19.25 17.59 2.19
CA VAL A 444 19.74 18.18 3.45
C VAL A 444 19.89 17.05 4.46
N ALA A 445 21.07 16.90 5.04
CA ALA A 445 21.42 15.83 5.96
C ALA A 445 20.83 16.04 7.38
N ASP A 446 19.54 16.32 7.47
CA ASP A 446 18.76 16.52 8.71
C ASP A 446 18.33 15.16 9.30
N VAL A 447 19.32 14.28 9.50
CA VAL A 447 19.19 12.90 9.99
C VAL A 447 20.29 12.60 11.00
N ASP A 448 20.10 11.61 11.87
CA ASP A 448 21.07 11.26 12.91
C ASP A 448 22.47 10.94 12.34
N PRO A 449 23.56 11.17 13.11
CA PRO A 449 24.91 10.77 12.71
C PRO A 449 24.99 9.26 12.44
N GLY A 450 25.39 8.88 11.22
CA GLY A 450 25.17 7.52 10.74
C GLY A 450 25.77 7.21 9.38
N ALA A 451 25.53 5.97 8.95
CA ALA A 451 25.86 5.51 7.60
C ALA A 451 24.56 5.11 6.90
N TYR A 452 24.38 5.67 5.70
CA TYR A 452 23.17 5.63 4.89
C TYR A 452 23.52 5.15 3.47
N SER A 453 22.51 4.86 2.66
CA SER A 453 22.69 4.56 1.23
C SER A 453 21.88 5.49 0.35
N LEU A 454 22.52 5.97 -0.71
CA LEU A 454 21.87 6.62 -1.84
C LEU A 454 21.42 5.57 -2.85
N SER A 455 20.17 5.66 -3.28
CA SER A 455 19.63 4.97 -4.45
C SER A 455 19.05 6.00 -5.42
N ILE A 456 18.95 5.64 -6.70
CA ILE A 456 18.46 6.52 -7.76
C ILE A 456 17.27 5.86 -8.44
N LEU A 457 16.12 6.52 -8.42
CA LEU A 457 14.99 6.15 -9.25
C LEU A 457 14.94 7.03 -10.49
N ALA A 458 14.77 6.43 -11.66
CA ALA A 458 14.62 7.13 -12.91
C ALA A 458 13.37 6.63 -13.65
N SER A 459 12.48 7.53 -14.06
CA SER A 459 11.18 7.19 -14.67
C SER A 459 10.84 8.07 -15.89
N ARG A 460 10.25 7.45 -16.90
CA ARG A 460 9.85 8.10 -18.17
C ARG A 460 8.69 7.34 -18.82
N SER A 461 7.65 8.05 -19.26
CA SER A 461 6.48 7.47 -19.96
C SER A 461 5.91 6.19 -19.32
N GLY A 462 5.86 6.17 -17.98
CA GLY A 462 5.33 5.04 -17.21
C GLY A 462 6.22 3.80 -17.13
N SER A 463 7.44 3.87 -17.66
CA SER A 463 8.51 2.91 -17.39
C SER A 463 9.45 3.49 -16.33
N ALA A 464 9.91 2.66 -15.39
CA ALA A 464 10.89 3.07 -14.39
C ALA A 464 12.07 2.09 -14.34
N ARG A 465 13.23 2.57 -13.89
CA ARG A 465 14.37 1.75 -13.49
C ARG A 465 14.95 2.31 -12.20
N TYR A 466 15.07 1.44 -11.20
CA TYR A 466 15.68 1.74 -9.92
C TYR A 466 17.12 1.25 -9.92
N PHE A 467 18.02 2.08 -9.41
CA PHE A 467 19.41 1.75 -9.16
C PHE A 467 19.60 1.77 -7.64
N GLU A 468 19.65 0.58 -7.07
CA GLU A 468 19.76 0.35 -5.64
C GLU A 468 21.18 0.61 -5.13
N ARG A 469 21.30 1.28 -3.97
CA ARG A 469 22.54 1.44 -3.19
C ARG A 469 23.77 1.84 -4.03
N VAL A 470 23.60 2.85 -4.87
CA VAL A 470 24.62 3.29 -5.85
C VAL A 470 25.82 3.97 -5.20
N LEU A 471 25.63 4.49 -3.98
CA LEU A 471 26.67 5.17 -3.19
C LEU A 471 26.33 5.06 -1.70
N ASP A 472 27.32 4.79 -0.85
CA ASP A 472 27.16 4.91 0.61
C ASP A 472 27.38 6.37 1.04
N LEU A 473 26.50 6.88 1.90
CA LEU A 473 26.55 8.24 2.47
C LEU A 473 26.90 8.17 3.97
N VAL A 474 27.63 9.17 4.47
CA VAL A 474 27.97 9.29 5.89
C VAL A 474 27.55 10.66 6.42
N VAL A 475 26.78 10.68 7.51
CA VAL A 475 26.43 11.90 8.25
C VAL A 475 27.18 11.91 9.57
N THR A 476 27.77 13.05 9.93
CA THR A 476 28.58 13.22 11.15
C THR A 476 28.01 14.27 12.09
N ASP A 477 28.27 14.11 13.39
CA ASP A 477 28.24 15.24 14.33
C ASP A 477 29.13 16.37 13.78
N GLY A 478 28.55 17.57 13.62
CA GLY A 478 29.18 18.73 12.98
C GLY A 478 30.20 19.50 13.83
#